data_AF-A0A0Q9Q8X8-F1
#
_entry.id   AF-A0A0Q9Q8X8-F1
#
_cell.length_a   1.000
_cell.length_b   1.000
_cell.length_c   1.000
_cell.angle_alpha   90.00
_cell.angle_beta   90.00
_cell.angle_gamma   90.00
#
_symmetry.space_group_name_H-M   'P 1'
#
loop_
_entity.id
_entity.type
_entity.pdbx_description
1 polymer ?
#
loop_
_entity_poly.entity_id
_entity_poly.type
_entity_poly.pdbx_seq_one_letter_code
_entity_poly.pdbx_strand_id
1 'polypeptide(L)'
;MEFSARLSQLLDELAIALTAGGSQTINKQALAEHISENELDAAGAAPSWLIDLLTAVNDRKVTGHWIDFTRGAVDDTNVFDFIRHLHDVLPIKYENNEESWLLTFPQLGLEACISLEGSCYKVSAIGDTWELEDALNE
;
A
#
# COMPACT_ATOMS: atom_id res chain seq x y z
N MET A 1 -16.56 -3.12 13.12
CA MET A 1 -15.52 -3.82 13.89
C MET A 1 -14.52 -4.56 13.01
N GLU A 2 -14.62 -4.49 11.67
CA GLU A 2 -13.93 -5.46 10.79
C GLU A 2 -12.68 -4.92 10.09
N PHE A 3 -12.48 -3.60 9.98
CA PHE A 3 -11.42 -3.04 9.14
C PHE A 3 -10.00 -3.16 9.72
N SER A 4 -9.80 -3.06 11.04
CA SER A 4 -8.46 -3.23 11.63
C SER A 4 -8.00 -4.68 11.63
N ALA A 5 -8.91 -5.62 11.91
CA ALA A 5 -8.67 -7.04 11.71
C ALA A 5 -8.33 -7.36 10.23
N ARG A 6 -8.99 -6.67 9.30
CA ARG A 6 -8.73 -6.82 7.86
C ARG A 6 -7.36 -6.29 7.45
N LEU A 7 -6.93 -5.14 7.95
CA LEU A 7 -5.59 -4.59 7.67
C LEU A 7 -4.49 -5.56 8.13
N SER A 8 -4.55 -6.00 9.38
CA SER A 8 -3.57 -6.95 9.94
C SER A 8 -3.55 -8.26 9.17
N GLN A 9 -4.72 -8.78 8.78
CA GLN A 9 -4.81 -9.98 7.96
C GLN A 9 -4.16 -9.78 6.58
N LEU A 10 -4.47 -8.68 5.90
CA LEU A 10 -3.91 -8.38 4.58
C LEU A 10 -2.38 -8.26 4.64
N LEU A 11 -1.84 -7.65 5.68
CA LEU A 11 -0.40 -7.50 5.84
C LEU A 11 0.28 -8.83 6.20
N ASP A 12 -0.38 -9.72 6.94
CA ASP A 12 0.12 -11.08 7.20
C ASP A 12 0.14 -11.92 5.92
N GLU A 13 -0.93 -11.86 5.12
CA GLU A 13 -1.03 -12.51 3.81
C GLU A 13 0.05 -11.99 2.86
N LEU A 14 0.26 -10.67 2.83
CA LEU A 14 1.27 -10.01 2.02
C LEU A 14 2.68 -10.42 2.46
N ALA A 15 2.94 -10.44 3.77
CA ALA A 15 4.19 -10.89 4.34
C ALA A 15 4.53 -12.33 3.93
N ILE A 16 3.55 -13.24 3.99
CA ILE A 16 3.70 -14.62 3.54
C ILE A 16 3.98 -14.67 2.04
N ALA A 17 3.21 -13.94 1.23
CA ALA A 17 3.35 -13.94 -0.22
C ALA A 17 4.72 -13.40 -0.66
N LEU A 18 5.24 -12.39 0.05
CA LEU A 18 6.55 -11.80 -0.19
C LEU A 18 7.72 -12.69 0.26
N THR A 19 7.50 -13.64 1.17
CA THR A 19 8.57 -14.51 1.70
C THR A 19 8.53 -15.94 1.18
N ALA A 20 7.49 -16.30 0.41
CA ALA A 20 7.31 -17.61 -0.19
C ALA A 20 8.49 -18.06 -1.09
N GLY A 21 9.33 -17.12 -1.57
CA GLY A 21 10.52 -17.38 -2.38
C GLY A 21 11.83 -17.65 -1.63
N GLY A 22 11.90 -17.48 -0.29
CA GLY A 22 13.07 -17.88 0.51
C GLY A 22 13.40 -17.03 1.75
N SER A 23 13.94 -17.72 2.76
CA SER A 23 14.69 -17.41 4.00
C SER A 23 14.45 -16.14 4.85
N GLN A 24 13.70 -15.14 4.40
CA GLN A 24 13.37 -14.00 5.25
C GLN A 24 12.17 -14.35 6.13
N THR A 25 12.39 -14.44 7.43
CA THR A 25 11.29 -14.51 8.40
C THR A 25 10.75 -13.09 8.57
N ILE A 26 9.50 -12.85 8.18
CA ILE A 26 8.85 -11.57 8.51
C ILE A 26 8.66 -11.52 10.01
N ASN A 27 9.10 -10.42 10.62
CA ASN A 27 8.85 -10.16 12.02
C ASN A 27 7.39 -9.70 12.20
N LYS A 28 6.48 -10.67 12.38
CA LYS A 28 5.05 -10.40 12.62
C LYS A 28 4.81 -9.46 13.81
N GLN A 29 5.71 -9.47 14.80
CA GLN A 29 5.63 -8.56 15.94
C GLN A 29 5.92 -7.13 15.50
N ALA A 30 6.99 -6.91 14.73
CA ALA A 30 7.32 -5.58 14.19
C ALA A 30 6.21 -5.04 13.28
N LEU A 31 5.55 -5.90 12.50
CA LEU A 31 4.41 -5.50 11.68
C LEU A 31 3.21 -5.06 12.54
N ALA A 32 2.90 -5.80 13.61
CA ALA A 32 1.83 -5.43 14.53
C ALA A 32 2.14 -4.15 15.32
N GLU A 33 3.41 -3.98 15.73
CA GLU A 33 3.90 -2.75 16.36
C GLU A 33 3.75 -1.57 15.39
N HIS A 34 4.13 -1.72 14.12
CA HIS A 34 3.99 -0.67 13.11
C HIS A 34 2.54 -0.22 12.89
N ILE A 35 1.58 -1.15 12.90
CA ILE A 35 0.15 -0.83 12.82
C ILE A 35 -0.30 -0.05 14.07
N SER A 36 0.12 -0.49 15.25
CA SER A 36 -0.25 0.14 16.52
C SER A 36 0.38 1.53 16.72
N GLU A 37 1.64 1.71 16.31
CA GLU A 37 2.37 2.99 16.39
C GLU A 37 1.74 4.07 15.52
N ASN A 38 1.10 3.67 14.41
CA ASN A 38 0.35 4.56 13.53
C ASN A 38 -1.16 4.58 13.84
N GLU A 39 -1.58 4.05 14.99
CA GLU A 39 -2.98 4.05 15.46
C GLU A 39 -3.98 3.42 14.47
N LEU A 40 -3.53 2.49 13.61
CA LEU A 40 -4.36 1.85 12.57
C LEU A 40 -5.06 0.57 13.04
N ASP A 41 -4.86 0.18 14.30
CA ASP A 41 -5.45 -1.00 14.95
C ASP A 41 -6.86 -0.74 15.50
N ALA A 42 -7.26 0.52 15.64
CA ALA A 42 -8.61 0.91 16.06
C ALA A 42 -9.66 0.69 14.96
N ALA A 43 -10.90 0.44 15.37
CA ALA A 43 -11.99 0.17 14.44
C ALA A 43 -12.29 1.40 13.55
N GLY A 44 -12.03 1.26 12.24
CA GLY A 44 -12.25 2.32 11.27
C GLY A 44 -11.11 3.32 11.16
N ALA A 45 -9.96 3.07 11.79
CA ALA A 45 -8.77 3.91 11.65
C ALA A 45 -8.07 3.72 10.30
N ALA A 46 -8.03 2.48 9.80
CA ALA A 46 -7.53 2.20 8.45
C ALA A 46 -8.56 2.66 7.39
N PRO A 47 -8.19 3.56 6.45
CA PRO A 47 -9.09 4.00 5.41
C PRO A 47 -9.35 2.89 4.38
N SER A 48 -10.54 2.88 3.79
CA SER A 48 -10.93 1.83 2.84
C SER A 48 -10.01 1.73 1.64
N TRP A 49 -9.51 2.86 1.11
CA TRP A 49 -8.62 2.86 -0.04
C TRP A 49 -7.30 2.13 0.22
N LEU A 50 -6.78 2.19 1.46
CA LEU A 50 -5.58 1.44 1.85
C LEU A 50 -5.87 -0.06 1.85
N ILE A 51 -7.04 -0.44 2.38
CA ILE A 51 -7.51 -1.84 2.38
C ILE A 51 -7.68 -2.35 0.94
N ASP A 52 -8.26 -1.54 0.06
CA ASP A 52 -8.48 -1.89 -1.35
C ASP A 52 -7.15 -2.02 -2.11
N LEU A 53 -6.22 -1.09 -1.91
CA LEU A 53 -4.87 -1.13 -2.48
C LEU A 53 -4.11 -2.39 -2.04
N LEU A 54 -4.07 -2.68 -0.73
CA LEU A 54 -3.39 -3.87 -0.20
C LEU A 54 -4.09 -5.16 -0.65
N THR A 55 -5.41 -5.16 -0.79
CA THR A 55 -6.16 -6.29 -1.37
C THR A 55 -5.77 -6.52 -2.82
N ALA A 56 -5.71 -5.46 -3.64
CA ALA A 56 -5.29 -5.57 -5.04
C ALA A 56 -3.86 -6.12 -5.18
N VAL A 57 -2.93 -5.68 -4.33
CA VAL A 57 -1.55 -6.20 -4.30
C VAL A 57 -1.52 -7.68 -3.90
N ASN A 58 -2.25 -8.07 -2.85
CA ASN A 58 -2.33 -9.47 -2.41
C ASN A 58 -2.93 -10.41 -3.47
N ASP A 59 -3.99 -9.97 -4.15
CA ASP A 59 -4.64 -10.71 -5.22
C ASP A 59 -3.86 -10.69 -6.54
N ARG A 60 -2.73 -9.98 -6.57
CA ARG A 60 -1.92 -9.70 -7.76
C ARG A 60 -2.71 -9.07 -8.90
N LYS A 61 -3.66 -8.22 -8.54
CA LYS A 61 -4.59 -7.58 -9.47
C LYS A 61 -4.04 -6.25 -9.95
N VAL A 62 -3.67 -6.19 -11.22
CA VAL A 62 -3.41 -4.93 -11.92
C VAL A 62 -4.73 -4.17 -12.07
N THR A 63 -4.72 -2.91 -11.65
CA THR A 63 -5.88 -2.01 -11.70
C THR A 63 -6.20 -1.53 -13.12
N GLY A 64 -5.15 -1.33 -13.94
CA GLY A 64 -5.27 -0.90 -15.35
C GLY A 64 -5.59 0.59 -15.54
N HIS A 65 -6.00 1.30 -14.50
CA HIS A 65 -6.30 2.73 -14.48
C HIS A 65 -6.06 3.29 -13.07
N TRP A 66 -6.00 4.61 -12.94
CA TRP A 66 -5.94 5.29 -11.66
C TRP A 66 -7.28 5.18 -10.92
N ILE A 67 -7.21 4.83 -9.64
CA ILE A 67 -8.36 4.71 -8.75
C ILE A 67 -8.33 5.88 -7.78
N ASP A 68 -9.31 6.76 -7.89
CA ASP A 68 -9.47 7.90 -6.98
C ASP A 68 -9.84 7.41 -5.58
N PHE A 69 -9.31 8.10 -4.57
CA PHE A 69 -9.67 7.90 -3.19
C PHE A 69 -9.94 9.22 -2.47
N THR A 70 -10.80 9.14 -1.46
CA THR A 70 -11.07 10.27 -0.58
C THR A 70 -10.14 10.18 0.63
N ARG A 71 -9.44 11.28 0.88
CA ARG A 71 -8.65 11.49 2.10
C ARG A 71 -9.53 11.61 3.35
N GLY A 72 -9.00 11.23 4.50
CA GLY A 72 -9.64 11.44 5.79
C GLY A 72 -9.92 12.92 6.06
N ALA A 73 -11.03 13.20 6.76
CA ALA A 73 -11.48 14.57 7.03
C ALA A 73 -10.68 15.32 8.11
N VAL A 74 -9.86 14.61 8.90
CA VAL A 74 -9.27 15.16 10.14
C VAL A 74 -7.75 15.15 10.09
N ASP A 75 -7.12 14.03 9.74
CA ASP A 75 -5.68 13.92 9.46
C ASP A 75 -5.37 12.54 8.86
N ASP A 76 -4.61 12.47 7.77
CA ASP A 76 -4.13 11.21 7.17
C ASP A 76 -2.63 10.96 7.46
N THR A 77 -2.00 11.80 8.29
CA THR A 77 -0.56 11.72 8.60
C THR A 77 -0.14 10.32 9.04
N ASN A 78 -0.90 9.69 9.94
CA ASN A 78 -0.62 8.33 10.40
C ASN A 78 -0.67 7.27 9.28
N VAL A 79 -1.62 7.39 8.34
CA VAL A 79 -1.74 6.46 7.20
C VAL A 79 -0.54 6.63 6.27
N PHE A 80 -0.15 7.88 6.05
CA PHE A 80 0.97 8.25 5.21
C PHE A 80 2.32 7.83 5.79
N ASP A 81 2.54 8.04 7.09
CA ASP A 81 3.73 7.54 7.77
C ASP A 81 3.78 6.01 7.83
N PHE A 82 2.63 5.35 8.04
CA PHE A 82 2.53 3.90 7.96
C PHE A 82 3.02 3.37 6.61
N ILE A 83 2.53 3.94 5.50
CA ILE A 83 2.91 3.54 4.13
C ILE A 83 4.39 3.80 3.88
N ARG A 84 4.88 4.99 4.24
CA ARG A 84 6.27 5.39 4.05
C ARG A 84 7.24 4.42 4.70
N HIS A 85 6.89 3.91 5.87
CA HIS A 85 7.72 3.01 6.68
C HIS A 85 7.40 1.53 6.49
N LEU A 86 6.49 1.18 5.58
CA LEU A 86 6.13 -0.22 5.34
C LEU A 86 7.33 -1.07 4.85
N HIS A 87 8.28 -0.44 4.16
CA HIS A 87 9.52 -1.04 3.70
C HIS A 87 10.51 -1.41 4.83
N ASP A 88 10.32 -0.86 6.04
CA ASP A 88 11.15 -1.20 7.20
C ASP A 88 10.78 -2.58 7.78
N VAL A 89 9.54 -3.03 7.55
CA VAL A 89 8.98 -4.28 8.11
C VAL A 89 8.63 -5.33 7.06
N LEU A 90 8.46 -4.93 5.80
CA LEU A 90 8.21 -5.82 4.65
C LEU A 90 9.34 -5.71 3.62
N PRO A 91 9.68 -6.80 2.89
CA PRO A 91 10.72 -6.80 1.88
C PRO A 91 10.23 -6.16 0.56
N ILE A 92 9.88 -4.89 0.64
CA ILE A 92 9.41 -4.04 -0.45
C ILE A 92 10.39 -2.88 -0.63
N LYS A 93 10.29 -2.16 -1.76
CA LYS A 93 11.02 -0.89 -1.94
C LYS A 93 10.04 0.27 -1.86
N TYR A 94 10.52 1.39 -1.34
CA TYR A 94 9.80 2.65 -1.29
C TYR A 94 10.63 3.73 -2.00
N GLU A 95 9.99 4.46 -2.89
CA GLU A 95 10.55 5.62 -3.58
C GLU A 95 9.59 6.81 -3.47
N ASN A 96 10.13 8.01 -3.24
CA ASN A 96 9.36 9.24 -3.13
C ASN A 96 9.80 10.22 -4.24
N ASN A 97 8.87 10.58 -5.11
CA ASN A 97 9.10 11.45 -6.27
C ASN A 97 8.43 12.82 -6.12
N GLU A 98 8.37 13.36 -4.89
CA GLU A 98 7.75 14.64 -4.51
C GLU A 98 6.21 14.66 -4.63
N GLU A 99 5.66 14.22 -5.77
CA GLU A 99 4.23 14.24 -6.10
C GLU A 99 3.55 12.87 -5.88
N SER A 100 4.34 11.79 -5.98
CA SER A 100 3.87 10.42 -5.85
C SER A 100 4.83 9.54 -5.07
N TRP A 101 4.28 8.49 -4.47
CA TRP A 101 5.02 7.44 -3.80
C TRP A 101 4.91 6.13 -4.58
N LEU A 102 6.02 5.45 -4.74
CA LEU A 102 6.09 4.17 -5.42
C LEU A 102 6.51 3.08 -4.43
N LEU A 103 5.62 2.10 -4.24
CA LEU A 103 5.89 0.88 -3.50
C LEU A 103 6.15 -0.24 -4.51
N THR A 104 7.35 -0.79 -4.54
CA THR A 104 7.68 -1.95 -5.38
C THR A 104 7.62 -3.23 -4.56
N PHE A 105 6.93 -4.25 -5.07
CA PHE A 105 6.79 -5.59 -4.48
C PHE A 105 7.49 -6.63 -5.35
N PRO A 106 8.83 -6.79 -5.28
CA PRO A 106 9.61 -7.56 -6.26
C PRO A 106 9.17 -9.01 -6.38
N GLN A 107 8.83 -9.64 -5.24
CA GLN A 107 8.44 -11.06 -5.17
C GLN A 107 7.05 -11.32 -5.74
N LEU A 108 6.22 -10.27 -5.88
CA LEU A 108 4.90 -10.35 -6.51
C LEU A 108 4.94 -9.91 -7.98
N GLY A 109 6.03 -9.30 -8.44
CA GLY A 109 6.12 -8.73 -9.78
C GLY A 109 5.24 -7.49 -9.98
N LEU A 110 4.89 -6.81 -8.88
CA LEU A 110 3.96 -5.69 -8.87
C LEU A 110 4.58 -4.44 -8.26
N GLU A 111 3.94 -3.33 -8.57
CA GLU A 111 4.24 -2.04 -8.03
C GLU A 111 2.92 -1.27 -7.79
N ALA A 112 2.90 -0.43 -6.77
CA ALA A 112 1.76 0.42 -6.43
C ALA A 112 2.24 1.87 -6.37
N CYS A 113 1.69 2.71 -7.23
CA CYS A 113 1.92 4.14 -7.25
C CYS A 113 0.76 4.84 -6.56
N ILE A 114 1.07 5.77 -5.65
CA ILE A 114 0.11 6.57 -4.89
C ILE A 114 0.42 8.02 -5.19
N SER A 115 -0.46 8.69 -5.94
CA SER A 115 -0.39 10.13 -6.16
C SER A 115 -1.08 10.83 -5.00
N LEU A 116 -0.31 11.59 -4.23
CA LEU A 116 -0.90 12.41 -3.19
C LEU A 116 -1.63 13.58 -3.85
N GLU A 117 -1.00 14.31 -4.77
CA GLU A 117 -1.64 15.47 -5.42
C GLU A 117 -3.00 15.13 -6.04
N GLY A 118 -3.07 14.02 -6.79
CA GLY A 118 -4.31 13.54 -7.41
C GLY A 118 -5.26 12.80 -6.45
N SER A 119 -4.80 12.44 -5.24
CA SER A 119 -5.50 11.53 -4.32
C SER A 119 -6.01 10.28 -5.03
N CYS A 120 -5.10 9.62 -5.75
CA CYS A 120 -5.41 8.41 -6.51
C CYS A 120 -4.25 7.40 -6.43
N TYR A 121 -4.56 6.13 -6.68
CA TYR A 121 -3.54 5.07 -6.71
C TYR A 121 -3.68 4.19 -7.94
N LYS A 122 -2.60 3.49 -8.31
CA LYS A 122 -2.59 2.50 -9.39
C LYS A 122 -1.69 1.34 -8.98
N VAL A 123 -2.16 0.11 -9.18
CA VAL A 123 -1.35 -1.12 -9.09
C VAL A 123 -1.07 -1.62 -10.50
N SER A 124 0.20 -1.85 -10.82
CA SER A 124 0.72 -2.25 -12.14
C SER A 124 1.74 -3.37 -12.01
N ALA A 125 2.11 -4.01 -13.12
CA ALA A 125 3.27 -4.89 -13.15
C ALA A 125 4.56 -4.06 -13.12
N ILE A 126 5.64 -4.60 -12.55
CA ILE A 126 6.92 -3.89 -12.47
C ILE A 126 7.42 -3.50 -13.87
N GLY A 127 7.64 -2.20 -14.07
CA GLY A 127 8.16 -1.65 -15.32
C GLY A 127 7.08 -1.21 -16.31
N ASP A 128 5.80 -1.28 -15.93
CA ASP A 128 4.72 -0.64 -16.67
C ASP A 128 4.75 0.89 -16.48
N THR A 129 4.21 1.62 -17.45
CA THR A 129 4.23 3.08 -17.43
C THR A 129 3.18 3.64 -16.46
N TRP A 130 3.63 4.61 -15.65
CA TRP A 130 2.88 5.30 -14.59
C TRP A 130 2.28 6.63 -15.01
N GLU A 131 2.29 6.95 -16.30
CA GLU A 131 1.75 8.21 -16.76
C GLU A 131 0.30 8.33 -16.30
N LEU A 132 0.03 9.31 -15.41
CA LEU A 132 -1.28 9.93 -15.31
C LEU A 132 -1.62 10.33 -16.74
N GLU A 133 -2.77 9.91 -17.25
CA GLU A 133 -3.20 10.28 -18.60
C GLU A 133 -3.42 11.80 -18.65
N ASP A 134 -2.35 12.57 -18.80
CA ASP A 134 -2.38 14.03 -18.97
C ASP A 134 -2.74 14.40 -20.42
N ALA A 135 -3.14 13.43 -21.24
CA ALA A 135 -3.26 13.61 -22.67
C ALA A 135 -4.42 12.81 -23.24
N LEU A 136 -5.66 13.28 -23.07
CA LEU A 136 -6.75 13.01 -24.04
C LEU A 136 -7.97 13.94 -23.94
N ASN A 137 -7.87 15.09 -23.28
CA ASN A 137 -8.88 16.15 -23.41
C ASN A 137 -8.22 17.42 -23.95
N GLU A 138 -8.08 17.47 -25.27
CA GLU A 138 -8.08 18.72 -26.04
C GLU A 138 -9.42 19.46 -25.90
#